data_AF-A0A7Y6CVP9-F1
#
_entry.id   AF-A0A7Y6CVP9-F1
#
_cell.length_a   1.000
_cell.length_b   1.000
_cell.length_c   1.000
_cell.angle_alpha   90.00
_cell.angle_beta   90.00
_cell.angle_gamma   90.00
#
_symmetry.space_group_name_H-M   'P 1'
#
loop_
_entity.id
_entity.type
_entity.pdbx_description
1 polymer ?
#
loop_
_entity_poly.entity_id
_entity_poly.type
_entity_poly.pdbx_seq_one_letter_code
_entity_poly.pdbx_strand_id
1 'polypeptide(L)' 'MADPIEKTEDLVTEAEQGRSERTPWLVLGGVHVAVAALVAVVLAIAFTVYLIS' A
#
# COMPACT_ATOMS: atom_id res chain seq x y z
N MET A 1 11.22 9.65 40.98
CA MET A 1 11.95 9.73 39.70
C MET A 1 11.70 8.42 38.98
N ALA A 2 10.89 8.43 37.92
CA ALA A 2 10.67 7.24 37.09
C ALA A 2 11.94 6.93 36.31
N ASP A 3 12.30 5.65 36.24
CA ASP A 3 13.55 5.17 35.65
C ASP A 3 13.52 5.42 34.12
N PRO A 4 14.60 5.93 33.50
CA PRO A 4 14.64 6.20 32.06
C PRO A 4 14.41 4.96 31.19
N ILE A 5 14.56 3.76 31.76
CA ILE A 5 14.38 2.48 31.06
C ILE A 5 12.92 2.22 30.69
N GLU A 6 11.97 2.51 31.58
CA GLU A 6 10.53 2.33 31.33
C GLU A 6 10.07 3.19 30.14
N LYS A 7 10.58 4.42 30.05
CA LYS A 7 10.23 5.34 28.97
C LYS A 7 10.77 4.91 27.60
N THR A 8 11.89 4.21 27.57
CA THR A 8 12.42 3.65 26.30
C THR A 8 11.61 2.46 25.80
N GLU A 9 11.07 1.64 26.68
CA GLU A 9 10.22 0.49 26.32
C GLU A 9 8.87 0.96 25.74
N ASP A 10 8.30 2.02 26.31
CA ASP A 10 7.11 2.68 25.77
C ASP A 10 7.36 3.24 24.36
N LEU A 11 8.52 3.87 24.12
CA LEU A 11 8.88 4.43 22.81
C LEU A 11 9.10 3.36 21.73
N VAL A 12 9.63 2.19 22.10
CA VAL A 12 9.80 1.05 21.18
C VAL A 12 8.44 0.49 20.79
N THR A 13 7.54 0.33 21.75
CA THR A 13 6.18 -0.17 21.54
C THR A 13 5.37 0.76 20.62
N GLU A 14 5.47 2.08 20.81
CA GLU A 14 4.75 3.06 19.99
C GLU A 14 5.35 3.21 18.58
N ALA A 15 6.66 3.01 18.43
CA ALA A 15 7.32 2.99 17.12
C ALA A 15 6.90 1.78 16.27
N GLU A 16 6.63 0.63 16.88
CA GLU A 16 6.09 -0.56 16.19
C GLU A 16 4.62 -0.36 15.80
N GLN A 17 3.81 0.27 16.66
CA GLN A 17 2.41 0.57 16.36
C GLN A 17 2.27 1.62 15.24
N GLY A 18 3.10 2.68 15.24
CA GLY A 18 3.12 3.71 14.20
C GLY A 18 3.51 3.19 12.81
N ARG A 19 4.15 2.02 12.72
CA ARG A 19 4.47 1.35 11.45
C ARG A 19 3.32 0.51 10.89
N SER A 20 2.34 0.14 11.71
CA SER A 20 1.20 -0.69 11.31
C SER A 20 0.05 0.17 10.74
N GLU A 21 -0.21 1.35 11.31
CA GLU A 21 -1.40 2.15 10.97
C GLU A 21 -1.28 2.95 9.66
N ARG A 22 -0.06 3.26 9.21
CA ARG A 22 0.17 4.07 8.00
C ARG A 22 0.28 3.28 6.69
N THR A 23 0.27 1.96 6.76
CA THR A 23 0.47 1.08 5.58
C THR A 23 -0.81 0.57 4.87
N PRO A 24 -2.08 0.93 5.21
CA PRO A 24 -3.21 0.57 4.35
C PRO A 24 -3.13 1.28 2.99
N TRP A 25 -2.60 2.50 2.95
CA TRP A 25 -2.61 3.32 1.74
C TRP A 25 -1.60 2.86 0.69
N LEU A 26 -0.45 2.31 1.10
CA LEU A 26 0.52 1.72 0.19
C LEU A 26 -0.01 0.41 -0.44
N VAL A 27 -0.71 -0.41 0.34
CA VAL A 27 -1.35 -1.63 -0.17
C VAL A 27 -2.50 -1.28 -1.11
N LEU A 28 -3.34 -0.31 -0.75
CA LEU A 28 -4.40 0.21 -1.62
C LEU A 28 -3.82 0.79 -2.91
N GLY A 29 -2.77 1.62 -2.84
CA GLY A 29 -2.08 2.16 -4.00
C GLY A 29 -1.47 1.08 -4.89
N GLY A 30 -0.76 0.11 -4.31
CA GLY A 30 -0.11 -0.97 -5.06
C GLY A 30 -1.11 -1.86 -5.81
N VAL A 31 -2.17 -2.32 -5.14
CA VAL A 31 -3.21 -3.13 -5.78
C VAL A 31 -3.97 -2.31 -6.83
N HIS A 32 -4.27 -1.04 -6.56
CA HIS A 32 -4.93 -0.19 -7.55
C HIS A 32 -4.07 0.01 -8.80
N VAL A 33 -2.75 0.18 -8.66
CA VAL A 33 -1.83 0.26 -9.81
C VAL A 33 -1.83 -1.04 -10.61
N ALA A 34 -1.80 -2.20 -9.94
CA ALA A 34 -1.85 -3.49 -10.61
C ALA A 34 -3.18 -3.71 -11.37
N VAL A 35 -4.31 -3.37 -10.74
CA VAL A 35 -5.64 -3.45 -11.37
C VAL A 35 -5.75 -2.48 -12.55
N ALA A 36 -5.28 -1.24 -12.40
CA ALA A 36 -5.30 -0.25 -13.47
C ALA A 36 -4.45 -0.72 -14.67
N ALA A 37 -3.28 -1.30 -14.43
CA ALA A 37 -2.45 -1.88 -15.47
C ALA A 37 -3.15 -3.04 -16.20
N LEU A 38 -3.79 -3.94 -15.45
CA LEU A 38 -4.56 -5.06 -16.02
C LEU A 38 -5.72 -4.55 -16.90
N VAL A 39 -6.50 -3.59 -16.41
CA VAL A 39 -7.60 -2.98 -17.17
C VAL A 39 -7.09 -2.33 -18.45
N ALA A 40 -5.98 -1.58 -18.37
CA ALA A 40 -5.37 -0.95 -19.55
C ALA A 40 -4.98 -1.97 -20.63
N VAL A 41 -4.43 -3.13 -20.24
CA VAL A 41 -4.08 -4.21 -21.16
C VAL A 41 -5.33 -4.81 -21.83
N VAL A 42 -6.38 -5.09 -21.05
CA VAL A 42 -7.65 -5.62 -21.59
C VAL A 42 -8.26 -4.64 -22.58
N LEU A 43 -8.31 -3.36 -22.24
CA LEU A 43 -8.82 -2.32 -23.14
C LEU A 43 -7.98 -2.22 -24.41
N ALA A 44 -6.65 -2.21 -24.31
CA ALA A 44 -5.77 -2.16 -25.48
C ALA A 44 -6.09 -3.30 -26.45
N ILE A 45 -6.20 -4.53 -25.95
CA ILE A 45 -6.54 -5.71 -26.77
C ILE A 45 -7.93 -5.54 -27.39
N ALA A 46 -8.94 -5.18 -26.60
CA ALA A 46 -10.31 -5.02 -27.09
C ALA A 46 -10.39 -3.96 -28.20
N PHE A 47 -9.71 -2.82 -28.02
CA PHE A 47 -9.65 -1.76 -29.03
C PHE A 47 -8.88 -2.21 -30.28
N THR A 48 -7.76 -2.92 -30.15
CA THR A 48 -7.03 -3.46 -31.29
C THR A 48 -7.90 -4.42 -32.10
N VAL A 49 -8.62 -5.33 -31.44
CA VAL A 49 -9.56 -6.24 -32.11
C VAL A 49 -10.69 -5.45 -32.78
N TYR A 50 -11.29 -4.48 -32.09
CA TYR A 50 -12.36 -3.66 -32.66
C TYR A 50 -11.92 -2.84 -33.89
N LEU A 51 -10.69 -2.33 -33.91
CA LEU A 51 -10.19 -1.52 -35.02
C LEU A 51 -9.78 -2.34 -36.24
N ILE A 52 -9.41 -3.61 -36.04
CA ILE A 52 -8.94 -4.50 -37.10
C ILE A 52 -10.05 -5.44 -37.59
N SER A 53 -11.05 -5.73 -36.74
CA SER A 53 -12.28 -6.44 -37.11
C SER A 53 -13.24 -5.57 -37.90
#